data_AF-A0A645I9R6-F1
#
_entry.id   AF-A0A645I9R6-F1
#
_cell.length_a   1.000
_cell.length_b   1.000
_cell.length_c   1.000
_cell.angle_alpha   90.00
_cell.angle_beta   90.00
_cell.angle_gamma   90.00
#
_symmetry.space_group_name_H-M   'P 1'
#
loop_
_entity.id
_entity.type
_entity.pdbx_description
1 polymer ?
#
loop_
_entity_poly.entity_id
_entity_poly.type
_entity_poly.pdbx_seq_one_letter_code
_entity_poly.pdbx_strand_id
1 'polypeptide(L)'
;MIINALLLINGCFMELTASTFIYIPVMFPLVQAAGINPIQFGIIAVLNMTLGLLTPPLGINLFIAKGIDRRSDFTGICKAVLPMFGLLVGILMLVTFFPGLSTGLLSLLGGK
;
A
#
# COMPACT_ATOMS: atom_id res chain seq x y z
N MET A 1 -20.37 -19.16 -16.67
CA MET A 1 -20.94 -18.55 -15.44
C MET A 1 -20.01 -18.72 -14.24
N ILE A 2 -19.63 -19.95 -13.84
CA ILE A 2 -18.71 -20.19 -12.71
C ILE A 2 -17.28 -19.62 -12.94
N ILE A 3 -16.75 -19.68 -14.16
CA ILE A 3 -15.43 -19.07 -14.53
C ILE A 3 -15.46 -17.53 -14.45
N ASN A 4 -16.60 -16.88 -14.75
CA ASN A 4 -16.70 -15.41 -14.67
C ASN A 4 -16.74 -14.92 -13.21
N ALA A 5 -17.33 -15.68 -12.29
CA ALA A 5 -17.26 -15.39 -10.85
C ALA A 5 -15.85 -15.65 -10.27
N LEU A 6 -15.13 -16.67 -10.75
CA LEU A 6 -13.74 -16.97 -10.37
C LEU A 6 -12.72 -15.93 -10.88
N LEU A 7 -12.96 -15.33 -12.06
CA LEU A 7 -12.18 -14.22 -12.62
C LEU A 7 -12.52 -12.86 -11.98
N LEU A 8 -13.75 -12.67 -11.51
CA LEU A 8 -14.15 -11.47 -10.74
C LEU A 8 -13.58 -11.47 -9.31
N ILE A 9 -13.47 -12.63 -8.66
CA ILE A 9 -12.93 -12.77 -7.30
C ILE A 9 -11.39 -12.77 -7.25
N ASN A 10 -10.69 -13.39 -8.21
CA ASN A 10 -9.23 -13.23 -8.34
C ASN A 10 -8.83 -11.82 -8.83
N GLY A 11 -9.71 -11.16 -9.60
CA GLY A 11 -9.48 -9.84 -10.17
C GLY A 11 -9.68 -8.66 -9.20
N CYS A 12 -10.31 -8.85 -8.03
CA CYS A 12 -10.53 -7.76 -7.08
C CYS A 12 -9.41 -7.61 -6.01
N PHE A 13 -8.58 -8.62 -5.76
CA PHE A 13 -7.75 -8.70 -4.55
C PHE A 13 -6.55 -9.63 -4.75
N MET A 14 -5.48 -9.22 -5.44
CA MET A 14 -4.18 -9.73 -4.99
C MET A 14 -3.89 -9.01 -3.68
N GLU A 15 -4.35 -9.62 -2.59
CA GLU A 15 -4.12 -9.22 -1.20
C GLU A 15 -2.69 -8.66 -1.03
N LEU A 16 -2.54 -7.65 -0.17
CA LEU A 16 -1.30 -6.88 0.03
C LEU A 16 -0.05 -7.79 0.02
N THR A 17 -0.16 -8.93 0.71
CA THR A 17 0.86 -9.96 0.82
C THR A 17 1.23 -10.57 -0.54
N ALA A 18 0.26 -11.06 -1.32
CA ALA A 18 0.49 -11.63 -2.64
C ALA A 18 1.10 -10.61 -3.62
N SER A 19 0.57 -9.38 -3.62
CA SER A 19 1.14 -8.31 -4.45
C SER A 19 2.58 -8.00 -4.05
N THR A 20 2.90 -7.95 -2.75
CA THR A 20 4.26 -7.70 -2.25
C THR A 20 5.24 -8.78 -2.73
N PHE A 21 4.87 -10.05 -2.59
CA PHE A 21 5.71 -11.19 -3.00
C PHE A 21 5.97 -11.24 -4.51
N ILE A 22 5.09 -10.71 -5.34
CA ILE A 22 5.28 -10.67 -6.79
C ILE A 22 6.05 -9.41 -7.19
N TYR A 23 5.61 -8.24 -6.76
CA TYR A 23 6.16 -6.96 -7.22
C TYR A 23 7.57 -6.69 -6.70
N ILE A 24 7.88 -7.04 -5.44
CA ILE A 24 9.21 -6.77 -4.88
C ILE A 24 10.31 -7.49 -5.65
N PRO A 25 10.33 -8.83 -5.82
CA PRO A 25 11.41 -9.50 -6.52
C PRO A 25 11.49 -9.16 -8.00
N VAL A 26 10.36 -8.82 -8.64
CA VAL A 26 10.32 -8.39 -10.04
C VAL A 26 10.93 -7.00 -10.22
N MET A 27 10.68 -6.08 -9.29
CA MET A 27 11.21 -4.71 -9.34
C MET A 27 12.61 -4.60 -8.72
N PHE A 28 13.01 -5.52 -7.84
CA PHE A 28 14.30 -5.53 -7.18
C PHE A 28 15.52 -5.39 -8.12
N PRO A 29 15.63 -6.16 -9.22
CA PRO A 29 16.76 -5.99 -10.15
C PRO A 29 16.77 -4.60 -10.82
N LEU A 30 15.59 -4.01 -11.08
CA LEU A 30 15.46 -2.66 -11.64
C LEU A 30 15.92 -1.60 -10.63
N VAL A 31 15.52 -1.76 -9.37
CA VAL A 31 15.86 -0.88 -8.24
C VAL A 31 17.37 -0.92 -7.97
N GLN A 32 17.98 -2.11 -7.99
CA GLN A 32 19.42 -2.27 -7.87
C GLN A 32 20.17 -1.63 -9.05
N ALA A 33 19.69 -1.82 -10.28
CA ALA A 33 20.28 -1.20 -11.46
C ALA A 33 20.16 0.34 -11.44
N ALA A 34 19.10 0.88 -10.81
CA ALA A 34 18.90 2.32 -10.62
C ALA A 34 19.67 2.90 -9.41
N GLY A 35 20.41 2.09 -8.65
CA GLY A 35 21.16 2.52 -7.47
C GLY A 35 20.30 2.94 -6.27
N ILE A 36 19.04 2.54 -6.23
CA ILE A 36 18.10 2.87 -5.16
C ILE A 36 18.32 1.92 -3.97
N ASN A 37 18.28 2.45 -2.74
CA ASN A 37 18.43 1.63 -1.54
C ASN A 37 17.25 0.64 -1.40
N PRO A 38 17.51 -0.68 -1.26
CA PRO A 38 16.47 -1.70 -1.10
C PRO A 38 15.47 -1.46 0.03
N ILE A 39 15.92 -0.88 1.15
CA ILE A 39 15.09 -0.60 2.32
C ILE A 39 14.10 0.51 1.99
N GLN A 40 14.58 1.58 1.37
CA GLN A 40 13.71 2.68 0.93
C GLN A 40 12.68 2.19 -0.08
N PHE A 41 13.11 1.36 -1.04
CA PHE A 41 12.20 0.73 -1.99
C PHE A 41 11.13 -0.13 -1.30
N GLY A 42 11.51 -0.96 -0.32
CA GLY A 42 10.57 -1.76 0.46
C GLY A 42 9.53 -0.90 1.19
N ILE A 43 9.96 0.19 1.81
CA ILE A 43 9.05 1.13 2.51
C ILE A 43 8.09 1.79 1.51
N ILE A 44 8.60 2.27 0.37
CA ILE A 44 7.76 2.86 -0.69
C ILE A 44 6.74 1.84 -1.21
N ALA A 45 7.15 0.59 -1.45
CA ALA A 45 6.28 -0.47 -1.92
C ALA A 45 5.15 -0.75 -0.92
N VAL A 46 5.48 -0.91 0.37
CA VAL A 46 4.50 -1.16 1.44
C VAL A 46 3.53 0.01 1.61
N LEU A 47 4.01 1.26 1.58
CA LEU A 47 3.17 2.44 1.69
C LEU A 47 2.20 2.56 0.52
N ASN A 48 2.67 2.35 -0.72
CA ASN A 48 1.82 2.36 -1.91
C ASN A 48 0.74 1.27 -1.84
N MET A 49 1.10 0.06 -1.40
CA MET A 49 0.13 -1.01 -1.27
C MET A 49 -0.91 -0.74 -0.17
N THR A 50 -0.48 -0.13 0.95
CA THR A 50 -1.39 0.28 2.04
C THR A 50 -2.39 1.35 1.58
N LEU A 51 -1.92 2.33 0.80
CA LEU A 51 -2.81 3.31 0.15
C LEU A 51 -3.81 2.62 -0.78
N GLY A 52 -3.37 1.61 -1.54
CA GLY A 52 -4.21 0.77 -2.38
C GLY A 52 -5.40 0.17 -1.64
N LEU A 53 -5.21 -0.30 -0.40
CA LEU A 53 -6.27 -0.85 0.46
C LEU A 53 -7.30 0.18 0.93
N LEU A 54 -6.91 1.45 1.02
CA LEU A 54 -7.79 2.55 1.40
C LEU A 54 -8.57 3.12 0.19
N THR A 55 -8.04 3.01 -1.03
CA THR A 55 -8.72 3.53 -2.23
C THR A 55 -9.82 2.58 -2.72
N PRO A 56 -11.04 3.07 -3.04
CA PRO A 56 -12.19 2.27 -3.46
C PRO A 56 -11.95 1.15 -4.51
N PRO A 57 -11.07 1.28 -5.53
CA PRO A 57 -10.84 0.20 -6.50
C PRO A 57 -10.44 -1.16 -5.88
N LEU A 58 -9.73 -1.16 -4.74
CA LEU A 58 -9.51 -2.38 -3.93
C LEU A 58 -10.29 -2.25 -2.63
N GLY A 59 -10.16 -1.11 -1.94
CA GLY A 59 -11.11 -0.58 -0.94
C GLY A 59 -11.41 -1.51 0.22
N ILE A 60 -10.59 -2.54 0.40
CA ILE A 60 -10.84 -3.71 1.25
C ILE A 60 -11.20 -3.26 2.66
N ASN A 61 -10.40 -2.32 3.18
CA ASN A 61 -10.58 -1.78 4.51
C ASN A 61 -11.86 -0.92 4.62
N LEU A 62 -12.26 -0.24 3.55
CA LEU A 62 -13.52 0.51 3.49
C LEU A 62 -14.73 -0.43 3.47
N PHE A 63 -14.65 -1.55 2.74
CA PHE A 63 -15.70 -2.57 2.70
C PHE A 63 -15.84 -3.30 4.04
N ILE A 64 -14.73 -3.65 4.68
CA ILE A 64 -14.72 -4.23 6.03
C ILE A 64 -15.30 -3.23 7.04
N ALA A 65 -14.88 -1.96 6.99
CA ALA A 65 -15.41 -0.92 7.85
C ALA A 65 -16.93 -0.73 7.66
N LYS A 66 -17.44 -0.81 6.43
CA LYS A 66 -18.88 -0.79 6.14
C LYS A 66 -19.61 -2.04 6.63
N GLY A 67 -18.93 -3.19 6.63
CA GLY A 67 -19.46 -4.44 7.18
C GLY A 67 -19.65 -4.38 8.69
N ILE A 68 -18.76 -3.69 9.40
CA ILE A 68 -18.81 -3.44 10.85
C ILE A 68 -19.81 -2.32 11.17
N ASP A 69 -19.73 -1.19 10.47
CA ASP A 69 -20.66 -0.07 10.60
C ASP A 69 -21.74 -0.10 9.51
N ARG A 70 -22.83 -0.82 9.81
CA ARG A 70 -23.98 -0.92 8.92
C ARG A 70 -24.82 0.35 8.83
N ARG A 71 -24.67 1.30 9.76
CA ARG A 71 -25.50 2.53 9.81
C ARG A 71 -24.97 3.64 8.93
N SER A 72 -23.65 3.78 8.81
CA SER A 72 -23.02 4.84 8.01
C SER A 72 -23.00 4.50 6.53
N ASP A 73 -23.33 5.44 5.65
CA ASP A 73 -23.21 5.22 4.20
C ASP A 73 -21.75 5.01 3.78
N PHE A 74 -21.54 4.20 2.73
CA PHE A 74 -20.20 3.90 2.22
C PHE A 74 -19.43 5.19 1.86
N THR A 75 -20.10 6.16 1.26
CA THR A 75 -19.53 7.49 0.96
C THR A 75 -19.14 8.26 2.22
N GLY A 76 -19.87 8.10 3.32
CA GLY A 76 -19.54 8.69 4.61
C GLY A 76 -18.24 8.10 5.18
N ILE A 77 -18.09 6.78 5.09
CA ILE A 77 -16.87 6.07 5.51
C ILE A 77 -15.67 6.49 4.65
N CYS A 78 -15.83 6.57 3.32
CA CYS A 78 -14.79 7.06 2.42
C CYS A 78 -14.33 8.49 2.78
N LYS A 79 -15.26 9.39 3.11
CA LYS A 79 -14.93 10.77 3.52
C LYS A 79 -14.22 10.81 4.87
N ALA A 80 -14.62 9.95 5.81
CA ALA A 80 -13.97 9.86 7.13
C ALA A 80 -12.52 9.37 7.03
N VAL A 81 -12.21 8.52 6.04
CA VAL A 81 -10.87 7.97 5.80
C VAL A 81 -9.97 8.92 5.00
N LEU A 82 -10.55 9.87 4.26
CA LEU A 82 -9.82 10.86 3.46
C LEU A 82 -8.71 11.64 4.21
N PRO A 83 -8.90 12.13 5.46
CA PRO A 83 -7.80 12.78 6.20
C PRO A 83 -6.63 11.83 6.50
N MET A 84 -6.92 10.58 6.84
CA MET A 84 -5.90 9.53 7.05
C MET A 84 -5.17 9.19 5.75
N PHE A 85 -5.91 9.12 4.63
CA PHE A 85 -5.33 8.93 3.31
C PHE A 85 -4.39 10.07 2.94
N GLY A 86 -4.77 11.32 3.18
CA GLY A 86 -3.93 12.50 2.95
C GLY A 86 -2.63 12.47 3.77
N LEU A 87 -2.70 12.04 5.03
CA LEU A 87 -1.51 11.86 5.88
C LEU A 87 -0.56 10.80 5.30
N LEU A 88 -1.08 9.64 4.89
CA LEU A 88 -0.29 8.55 4.31
C LEU A 88 0.37 8.95 2.99
N VAL A 89 -0.33 9.71 2.15
CA VAL A 89 0.26 10.29 0.92
C VAL A 89 1.35 11.30 1.27
N GLY A 90 1.13 12.12 2.30
CA GLY A 90 2.15 13.04 2.80
C GLY A 90 3.42 12.32 3.24
N ILE A 91 3.28 11.24 4.02
CA ILE A 91 4.40 10.39 4.46
C ILE A 91 5.10 9.73 3.27
N LEU A 92 4.34 9.22 2.29
CA LEU A 92 4.91 8.62 1.08
C LEU A 92 5.81 9.62 0.34
N MET A 93 5.31 10.83 0.08
CA MET A 93 6.08 11.89 -0.57
C MET A 93 7.34 12.22 0.23
N LEU A 94 7.20 12.34 1.55
CA LEU A 94 8.30 12.66 2.45
C LEU A 94 9.41 11.58 2.37
N VAL A 95 9.04 10.31 2.40
CA VAL A 95 9.96 9.16 2.26
C VAL A 95 10.58 9.07 0.86
N THR A 96 9.84 9.42 -0.18
CA THR A 96 10.34 9.42 -1.57
C THR A 96 11.40 10.51 -1.78
N PHE A 97 11.19 11.72 -1.26
CA PHE A 97 12.14 12.84 -1.46
C PHE A 97 13.25 12.89 -0.42
N PHE A 98 13.04 12.35 0.78
CA PHE A 98 14.01 12.35 1.88
C PHE A 98 14.37 10.91 2.29
N PRO A 99 15.25 10.23 1.54
CA PRO A 99 15.69 8.86 1.85
C PRO A 99 16.25 8.72 3.26
N GLY A 100 16.87 9.79 3.79
CA GLY A 100 17.45 9.83 5.13
C GLY A 100 16.45 9.66 6.27
N LEU A 101 15.14 9.79 6.06
CA LEU A 101 14.15 9.47 7.11
C LEU A 101 13.86 7.97 7.18
N SER A 102 13.91 7.29 6.04
CA SER A 102 13.74 5.84 5.95
C SER A 102 15.00 5.09 6.38
N THR A 103 16.17 5.60 6.01
CA THR A 103 17.46 4.95 6.30
C THR A 103 18.16 5.54 7.53
N GLY A 104 17.82 6.76 7.96
CA GLY A 104 18.52 7.44 9.06
C GLY A 104 18.24 6.83 10.42
N LEU A 105 17.01 6.40 10.71
CA LEU A 105 16.71 5.66 11.94
C LEU A 105 17.45 4.32 11.97
N LEU A 106 17.53 3.63 10.83
CA LEU A 106 18.23 2.35 10.71
C LEU A 106 19.75 2.51 10.80
N SER A 107 20.30 3.56 10.22
CA SER A 107 21.73 3.91 10.27
C SER A 107 22.17 4.30 11.69
N LEU A 108 21.30 4.96 12.47
CA LEU A 108 21.51 5.24 13.90
C LEU A 108 21.41 3.99 14.79
N LEU A 109 20.56 3.03 14.43
CA LEU A 109 20.39 1.75 15.14
C LEU A 109 21.42 0.67 14.74
N GLY A 110 22.36 0.97 13.83
CA GLY A 110 23.43 0.07 13.44
C GLY A 110 23.06 -0.96 12.36
N GLY A 111 21.95 -0.77 11.65
CA GLY A 111 21.65 -1.54 10.44
C GLY A 111 22.55 -1.07 9.30
N LYS A 112 23.54 -1.89 8.93
CA LYS A 112 24.34 -1.72 7.72
C LYS A 112 23.49 -1.88 6.46
#